data_AF-A0A6S7DX70-F1
#
_entry.id   AF-A0A6S7DX70-F1
#
_cell.length_a   1.000
_cell.length_b   1.000
_cell.length_c   1.000
_cell.angle_alpha   90.00
_cell.angle_beta   90.00
_cell.angle_gamma   90.00
#
_symmetry.space_group_name_H-M   'P 1'
#
loop_
_entity.id
_entity.type
_entity.pdbx_description
1 polymer ?
#
loop_
_entity_poly.entity_id
_entity_poly.type
_entity_poly.pdbx_seq_one_letter_code
_entity_poly.pdbx_strand_id
1 'polypeptide(L)'
;MQLTIRKLAPALVVVTLALAGCKTAPTKTSGDTTTPQTGQPAATTPAAAASVDFYLAQKQPAPGLREIGLPDGKLYMQTMPVLTRADLTDAAALVDRQGKNFVGLRFSEAGARKLNDVSTKNVGNMLALVIDQELVAAPLIAEPLNRGVLAFGVQSAQAASEIAAKIRGDAAVPPAGGAAPAPAAKP
;
A
#
# COMPACT_ATOMS: atom_id res chain seq x y z
N MET A 1 -9.26 -16.67 -51.88
CA MET A 1 -8.77 -15.56 -52.73
C MET A 1 -7.89 -14.69 -51.82
N GLN A 2 -6.60 -14.99 -51.62
CA GLN A 2 -5.42 -14.71 -52.46
C GLN A 2 -5.18 -13.20 -52.69
N LEU A 3 -4.17 -12.63 -52.01
CA LEU A 3 -3.04 -11.78 -52.48
C LEU A 3 -2.48 -11.00 -51.27
N THR A 4 -1.34 -11.33 -50.65
CA THR A 4 0.07 -11.19 -51.10
C THR A 4 0.47 -9.74 -51.42
N ILE A 5 1.44 -9.17 -50.67
CA ILE A 5 2.75 -8.68 -51.16
C ILE A 5 3.65 -8.20 -49.99
N ARG A 6 4.90 -8.69 -50.03
CA ARG A 6 6.11 -8.36 -49.26
C ARG A 6 6.77 -7.04 -49.70
N LYS A 7 7.49 -6.35 -48.81
CA LYS A 7 8.80 -5.68 -49.08
C LYS A 7 9.59 -5.55 -47.75
N LEU A 8 10.65 -6.33 -47.52
CA LEU A 8 12.08 -6.08 -47.83
C LEU A 8 12.74 -4.92 -47.03
N ALA A 9 13.74 -5.30 -46.23
CA ALA A 9 14.76 -4.48 -45.51
C ALA A 9 15.68 -3.69 -46.50
N PRO A 10 16.74 -2.90 -46.14
CA PRO A 10 17.83 -3.19 -45.16
C PRO A 10 18.60 -1.97 -44.51
N ALA A 11 19.70 -2.28 -43.80
CA ALA A 11 20.93 -1.49 -43.52
C ALA A 11 20.86 -0.38 -42.43
N LEU A 12 21.59 -0.44 -41.30
CA LEU A 12 23.05 -0.43 -41.05
C LEU A 12 23.74 0.91 -41.38
N VAL A 13 24.02 1.74 -40.35
CA VAL A 13 25.17 2.66 -40.31
C VAL A 13 25.65 2.83 -38.85
N VAL A 14 26.85 2.31 -38.62
CA VAL A 14 27.82 2.62 -37.55
C VAL A 14 28.44 4.01 -37.83
N VAL A 15 28.94 4.76 -36.83
CA VAL A 15 30.13 5.66 -36.88
C VAL A 15 30.20 6.58 -35.62
N THR A 16 31.07 6.22 -34.66
CA THR A 16 32.32 6.89 -34.18
C THR A 16 32.16 8.19 -33.37
N LEU A 17 32.52 8.22 -32.08
CA LEU A 17 33.87 8.37 -31.49
C LEU A 17 34.29 9.86 -31.33
N ALA A 18 34.34 10.34 -30.09
CA ALA A 18 35.11 11.52 -29.71
C ALA A 18 35.97 11.17 -28.49
N LEU A 19 37.28 11.13 -28.71
CA LEU A 19 38.33 10.95 -27.73
C LEU A 19 38.54 12.23 -26.92
N ALA A 20 38.64 12.11 -25.60
CA ALA A 20 39.49 12.98 -24.79
C ALA A 20 40.14 12.10 -23.71
N GLY A 21 41.42 11.82 -23.88
CA GLY A 21 42.23 11.07 -22.93
C GLY A 21 42.88 11.98 -21.91
N CYS A 22 43.05 11.47 -20.68
CA CYS A 22 44.19 11.80 -19.84
C CYS A 22 44.71 10.50 -19.20
N LYS A 23 46.03 10.40 -19.25
CA LYS A 23 46.89 9.23 -19.05
C LYS A 23 47.62 9.42 -17.73
N THR A 24 47.41 8.54 -16.75
CA THR A 24 48.32 8.34 -15.62
C THR A 24 48.42 6.86 -15.31
N ALA A 25 49.66 6.35 -15.39
CA ALA A 25 50.06 4.95 -15.29
C ALA A 25 50.02 4.41 -13.83
N PRO A 26 50.11 3.08 -13.63
CA PRO A 26 49.81 2.43 -12.36
C PRO A 26 51.06 2.24 -11.49
N THR A 27 50.90 2.28 -10.17
CA THR A 27 51.90 1.77 -9.22
C THR A 27 51.25 0.68 -8.36
N LYS A 28 51.78 -0.53 -8.51
CA LYS A 28 51.51 -1.70 -7.67
C LYS A 28 52.31 -1.53 -6.38
N THR A 29 51.65 -1.52 -5.22
CA THR A 29 52.28 -1.96 -3.96
C THR A 29 51.21 -2.60 -3.09
N SER A 30 51.47 -3.87 -2.81
CA SER A 30 50.73 -4.78 -1.94
C SER A 30 50.80 -4.34 -0.47
N GLY A 31 49.78 -4.65 0.32
CA GLY A 31 49.92 -4.62 1.77
C GLY A 31 48.62 -4.43 2.56
N ASP A 32 47.96 -5.56 2.82
CA ASP A 32 47.33 -5.89 4.11
C ASP A 32 46.00 -5.24 4.55
N THR A 33 45.16 -6.13 5.09
CA THR A 33 44.04 -5.95 6.02
C THR A 33 42.78 -5.15 5.61
N THR A 34 41.76 -5.92 5.22
CA THR A 34 40.37 -5.84 5.71
C THR A 34 39.68 -4.47 5.72
N THR A 35 38.98 -4.14 4.64
CA THR A 35 37.69 -3.40 4.71
C THR A 35 36.91 -3.57 3.39
N PRO A 36 35.75 -4.25 3.37
CA PRO A 36 34.84 -4.12 2.24
C PRO A 36 34.24 -2.72 2.23
N GLN A 37 34.39 -2.09 1.07
CA GLN A 37 33.96 -0.74 0.72
C GLN A 37 32.47 -0.52 0.95
N THR A 38 32.14 0.57 1.65
CA THR A 38 30.82 1.17 1.77
C THR A 38 30.37 1.63 0.38
N GLY A 39 29.51 0.83 -0.25
CA GLY A 39 28.95 1.11 -1.57
C GLY A 39 27.93 2.25 -1.54
N GLN A 40 27.99 3.07 -2.58
CA GLN A 40 26.88 3.71 -3.30
C GLN A 40 25.93 4.64 -2.48
N PRO A 41 25.88 5.95 -2.78
CA PRO A 41 24.74 6.77 -2.40
C PRO A 41 23.52 6.28 -3.17
N ALA A 42 22.67 5.49 -2.52
CA ALA A 42 21.34 5.19 -3.02
C ALA A 42 20.59 6.52 -3.15
N ALA A 43 20.16 6.84 -4.36
CA ALA A 43 19.14 7.86 -4.56
C ALA A 43 17.90 7.44 -3.77
N THR A 44 17.60 8.14 -2.68
CA THR A 44 16.34 8.01 -1.97
C THR A 44 15.26 8.64 -2.84
N THR A 45 14.69 7.85 -3.77
CA THR A 45 13.38 8.18 -4.34
C THR A 45 12.43 8.36 -3.15
N PRO A 46 11.78 9.53 -3.00
CA PRO A 46 10.75 9.69 -1.98
C PRO A 46 9.74 8.57 -2.19
N ALA A 47 9.59 7.69 -1.20
CA ALA A 47 8.50 6.73 -1.21
C ALA A 47 7.22 7.54 -1.31
N ALA A 48 6.56 7.49 -2.47
CA ALA A 48 5.29 8.15 -2.65
C ALA A 48 4.36 7.62 -1.55
N ALA A 49 3.81 8.53 -0.76
CA ALA A 49 2.85 8.16 0.29
C ALA A 49 1.72 7.36 -0.37
N ALA A 50 1.45 6.17 0.16
CA ALA A 50 0.42 5.30 -0.39
C ALA A 50 -0.93 6.04 -0.41
N SER A 51 -1.64 5.98 -1.53
CA SER A 51 -2.97 6.58 -1.64
C SER A 51 -3.98 5.69 -0.94
N VAL A 52 -4.62 6.18 0.12
CA VAL A 52 -5.62 5.44 0.91
C VAL A 52 -6.99 6.04 0.71
N ASP A 53 -7.90 5.24 0.18
CA ASP A 53 -9.27 5.63 -0.12
C ASP A 53 -10.27 4.59 0.38
N PHE A 54 -11.39 5.06 0.90
CA PHE A 54 -12.50 4.22 1.35
C PHE A 54 -13.68 4.42 0.41
N TYR A 55 -14.21 3.32 -0.09
CA TYR A 55 -15.36 3.31 -0.99
C TYR A 55 -16.47 2.48 -0.36
N LEU A 56 -17.72 2.88 -0.62
CA LEU A 56 -18.83 2.01 -0.28
C LEU A 56 -18.92 0.88 -1.31
N ALA A 57 -19.11 -0.34 -0.83
CA ALA A 57 -19.26 -1.52 -1.66
C ALA A 57 -20.45 -2.38 -1.20
N GLN A 58 -21.01 -3.15 -2.12
CA GLN A 58 -22.17 -4.01 -1.87
C GLN A 58 -22.16 -5.23 -2.79
N LYS A 59 -22.87 -6.29 -2.39
CA LYS A 59 -22.96 -7.55 -3.16
C LYS A 59 -23.94 -7.48 -4.34
N GLN A 60 -24.89 -6.54 -4.30
CA GLN A 60 -25.92 -6.39 -5.33
C GLN A 60 -25.59 -5.25 -6.29
N PRO A 61 -25.86 -5.39 -7.60
CA PRO A 61 -25.67 -4.30 -8.55
C PRO A 61 -26.62 -3.13 -8.24
N ALA A 62 -26.11 -1.91 -8.34
CA ALA A 62 -26.91 -0.69 -8.29
C ALA A 62 -26.37 0.36 -9.29
N PRO A 63 -27.20 1.30 -9.74
CA PRO A 63 -26.77 2.36 -10.64
C PRO A 63 -25.59 3.16 -10.06
N GLY A 64 -24.57 3.43 -10.86
CA GLY A 64 -23.39 4.20 -10.43
C GLY A 64 -22.33 3.41 -9.66
N LEU A 65 -22.48 2.08 -9.56
CA LEU A 65 -21.45 1.21 -9.00
C LEU A 65 -20.61 0.55 -10.10
N ARG A 66 -19.31 0.45 -9.85
CA ARG A 66 -18.36 -0.31 -10.65
C ARG A 66 -18.28 -1.75 -10.13
N GLU A 67 -18.43 -2.71 -11.03
CA GLU A 67 -18.22 -4.13 -10.72
C GLU A 67 -16.73 -4.45 -10.56
N ILE A 68 -16.38 -5.11 -9.46
CA ILE A 68 -15.08 -5.70 -9.16
C ILE A 68 -15.29 -7.22 -9.12
N GLY A 69 -14.52 -7.97 -9.92
CA GLY A 69 -14.51 -9.42 -9.86
C GLY A 69 -13.68 -9.90 -8.65
N LEU A 70 -14.27 -10.73 -7.80
CA LEU A 70 -13.59 -11.47 -6.75
C LEU A 70 -13.58 -12.96 -7.09
N PRO A 71 -12.63 -13.75 -6.54
CA PRO A 71 -12.64 -15.20 -6.72
C PRO A 71 -13.96 -15.85 -6.26
N ASP A 72 -14.62 -15.30 -5.25
CA ASP A 72 -15.89 -15.78 -4.68
C ASP A 72 -17.15 -15.08 -5.21
N GLY A 73 -17.04 -14.18 -6.20
CA GLY A 73 -18.21 -13.52 -6.79
C GLY A 73 -17.97 -12.10 -7.30
N LYS A 74 -18.99 -11.26 -7.22
CA LYS A 74 -18.96 -9.87 -7.71
C LYS A 74 -19.14 -8.92 -6.53
N LEU A 75 -18.36 -7.85 -6.49
CA LEU A 75 -18.52 -6.74 -5.57
C LEU A 75 -18.74 -5.46 -6.36
N TYR A 76 -19.78 -4.73 -6.02
CA TYR A 76 -20.10 -3.47 -6.68
C TYR A 76 -19.68 -2.33 -5.76
N MET A 77 -18.76 -1.49 -6.23
CA MET A 77 -18.14 -0.43 -5.45
C MET A 77 -18.48 0.94 -6.05
N GLN A 78 -18.68 1.94 -5.21
CA GLN A 78 -18.85 3.31 -5.68
C GLN A 78 -17.61 3.82 -6.40
N THR A 79 -17.81 4.71 -7.38
CA THR A 79 -16.71 5.33 -8.14
C THR A 79 -16.02 6.44 -7.36
N MET A 80 -16.70 7.05 -6.39
CA MET A 80 -16.17 8.14 -5.56
C MET A 80 -15.83 7.63 -4.16
N PRO A 81 -14.67 8.02 -3.59
CA PRO A 81 -14.34 7.68 -2.22
C PRO A 81 -15.21 8.48 -1.25
N VAL A 82 -15.69 7.81 -0.21
CA VAL A 82 -16.49 8.40 0.87
C VAL A 82 -15.62 8.98 1.99
N LEU A 83 -14.44 8.38 2.21
CA LEU A 83 -13.40 8.87 3.11
C LEU A 83 -12.03 8.65 2.44
N THR A 84 -11.04 9.45 2.83
CA THR A 84 -9.67 9.33 2.31
C THR A 84 -8.65 9.32 3.46
N ARG A 85 -7.37 9.20 3.11
CA ARG A 85 -6.26 9.31 4.06
C ARG A 85 -6.32 10.56 4.94
N ALA A 86 -6.79 11.69 4.40
CA ALA A 86 -6.87 12.96 5.13
C ALA A 86 -7.86 12.91 6.30
N ASP A 87 -8.84 12.00 6.26
CA ASP A 87 -9.81 11.82 7.33
C ASP A 87 -9.25 10.97 8.50
N LEU A 88 -8.10 10.31 8.31
CA LEU A 88 -7.42 9.47 9.30
C LEU A 88 -6.39 10.25 10.11
N THR A 89 -6.36 10.01 11.42
CA THR A 89 -5.29 10.49 12.30
C THR A 89 -4.19 9.45 12.50
N ASP A 90 -4.53 8.16 12.55
CA ASP A 90 -3.57 7.10 12.85
C ASP A 90 -4.03 5.72 12.34
N ALA A 91 -3.09 4.79 12.18
CA ALA A 91 -3.35 3.38 11.88
C ALA A 91 -2.35 2.49 12.64
N ALA A 92 -2.85 1.42 13.26
CA ALA A 92 -2.06 0.52 14.10
C ALA A 92 -2.42 -0.94 13.87
N ALA A 93 -1.40 -1.81 13.93
CA ALA A 93 -1.59 -3.25 14.03
C ALA A 93 -2.01 -3.61 15.47
N LEU A 94 -3.06 -4.40 15.61
CA LEU A 94 -3.64 -4.83 16.88
C LEU A 94 -3.71 -6.36 16.92
N VAL A 95 -3.57 -6.93 18.11
CA VAL A 95 -3.76 -8.36 18.36
C VAL A 95 -4.74 -8.52 19.50
N ASP A 96 -5.80 -9.29 19.29
CA ASP A 96 -6.79 -9.58 20.32
C ASP A 96 -6.29 -10.65 21.32
N ARG A 97 -6.96 -10.80 22.46
CA ARG A 97 -6.68 -11.86 23.47
C ARG A 97 -6.64 -13.27 22.88
N GLN A 98 -7.36 -13.52 21.81
CA GLN A 98 -7.38 -14.81 21.12
C GLN A 98 -6.22 -15.00 20.12
N GLY A 99 -5.28 -14.05 20.03
CA GLY A 99 -4.16 -14.09 19.08
C GLY A 99 -4.56 -13.74 17.64
N LYS A 100 -5.79 -13.25 17.41
CA LYS A 100 -6.24 -12.78 16.10
C LYS A 100 -5.66 -11.40 15.80
N ASN A 101 -5.21 -11.22 14.56
CA ASN A 101 -4.57 -9.99 14.10
C ASN A 101 -5.60 -9.06 13.45
N PHE A 102 -5.50 -7.78 13.74
CA PHE A 102 -6.38 -6.73 13.24
C PHE A 102 -5.59 -5.50 12.84
N VAL A 103 -6.16 -4.70 11.95
CA VAL A 103 -5.70 -3.34 11.69
C VAL A 103 -6.74 -2.40 12.25
N GLY A 104 -6.33 -1.55 13.19
CA GLY A 104 -7.14 -0.50 13.78
C GLY A 104 -6.83 0.85 13.12
N LEU A 105 -7.87 1.54 12.68
CA LEU A 105 -7.81 2.85 12.08
C LEU A 105 -8.48 3.86 13.00
N ARG A 106 -7.81 5.00 13.22
CA ARG A 106 -8.36 6.12 13.98
C ARG A 106 -8.64 7.28 13.04
N PHE A 107 -9.87 7.75 13.06
CA PHE A 107 -10.32 8.90 12.30
C PHE A 107 -10.18 10.18 13.10
N SER A 108 -9.93 11.28 12.40
CA SER A 108 -10.06 12.64 12.94
C SER A 108 -11.51 12.90 13.36
N GLU A 109 -11.77 13.97 14.11
CA GLU A 109 -13.15 14.32 14.49
C GLU A 109 -14.04 14.55 13.25
N ALA A 110 -13.51 15.23 12.23
CA ALA A 110 -14.20 15.44 10.96
C ALA A 110 -14.45 14.11 10.22
N GLY A 111 -13.43 13.24 10.16
CA GLY A 111 -13.52 11.92 9.57
C GLY A 111 -14.52 11.00 10.29
N ALA A 112 -14.54 11.03 11.62
CA ALA A 112 -15.46 10.26 12.44
C ALA A 112 -16.92 10.69 12.22
N ARG A 113 -17.19 11.99 12.06
CA ARG A 113 -18.53 12.49 11.72
C ARG A 113 -18.97 12.02 10.33
N LYS A 114 -18.09 12.08 9.33
CA LYS A 114 -18.36 11.54 7.97
C LYS A 114 -18.60 10.04 8.02
N LEU A 115 -17.75 9.30 8.71
CA LEU A 115 -17.85 7.85 8.87
C LEU A 115 -19.18 7.47 9.53
N ASN A 116 -19.61 8.20 10.56
CA ASN A 116 -20.90 7.98 11.21
C ASN A 116 -22.08 8.22 10.26
N ASP A 117 -22.08 9.33 9.50
CA ASP A 117 -23.14 9.62 8.53
C ASP A 117 -23.23 8.54 7.43
N VAL A 118 -22.07 8.16 6.88
CA VAL A 118 -21.99 7.12 5.85
C VAL A 118 -22.41 5.77 6.40
N SER A 119 -21.88 5.34 7.55
CA SER A 119 -22.21 4.03 8.13
C SER A 119 -23.68 3.90 8.55
N THR A 120 -24.28 4.95 9.12
CA THR A 120 -25.70 4.94 9.52
C THR A 120 -26.63 4.73 8.33
N LYS A 121 -26.32 5.32 7.17
CA LYS A 121 -27.11 5.19 5.95
C LYS A 121 -26.85 3.88 5.19
N ASN A 122 -25.80 3.15 5.55
CA ASN A 122 -25.29 2.01 4.77
C ASN A 122 -25.03 0.77 5.63
N VAL A 123 -25.79 0.59 6.71
CA VAL A 123 -25.77 -0.64 7.52
C VAL A 123 -26.13 -1.83 6.62
N GLY A 124 -25.32 -2.89 6.67
CA GLY A 124 -25.44 -4.06 5.81
C GLY A 124 -24.62 -3.99 4.51
N ASN A 125 -24.08 -2.83 4.16
CA ASN A 125 -23.12 -2.68 3.06
C ASN A 125 -21.68 -2.88 3.56
N MET A 126 -20.73 -2.98 2.64
CA MET A 126 -19.32 -3.17 2.91
C MET A 126 -18.55 -1.86 2.70
N LEU A 127 -17.51 -1.64 3.50
CA LEU A 127 -16.61 -0.50 3.33
C LEU A 127 -15.30 -0.99 2.73
N ALA A 128 -15.12 -0.81 1.42
CA ALA A 128 -13.92 -1.20 0.71
C ALA A 128 -12.77 -0.22 0.99
N LEU A 129 -11.68 -0.73 1.53
CA LEU A 129 -10.41 -0.05 1.72
C LEU A 129 -9.50 -0.35 0.53
N VAL A 130 -9.14 0.69 -0.19
CA VAL A 130 -8.23 0.62 -1.34
C VAL A 130 -6.94 1.36 -0.99
N ILE A 131 -5.80 0.71 -1.21
CA ILE A 131 -4.46 1.29 -1.03
C ILE A 131 -3.71 1.11 -2.34
N ASP A 132 -3.15 2.19 -2.90
CA ASP A 132 -2.42 2.15 -4.17
C ASP A 132 -3.21 1.46 -5.30
N GLN A 133 -4.52 1.72 -5.36
CA GLN A 133 -5.47 1.12 -6.31
C GLN A 133 -5.74 -0.39 -6.12
N GLU A 134 -5.20 -1.01 -5.06
CA GLU A 134 -5.46 -2.40 -4.70
C GLU A 134 -6.49 -2.50 -3.57
N LEU A 135 -7.48 -3.38 -3.73
CA LEU A 135 -8.47 -3.65 -2.68
C LEU A 135 -7.80 -4.46 -1.57
N VAL A 136 -7.57 -3.82 -0.43
CA VAL A 136 -6.89 -4.44 0.72
C VAL A 136 -7.86 -5.15 1.64
N ALA A 137 -9.00 -4.53 1.92
CA ALA A 137 -10.02 -5.09 2.80
C ALA A 137 -11.41 -4.55 2.45
N ALA A 138 -12.45 -5.28 2.81
CA ALA A 138 -13.83 -4.81 2.67
C ALA A 138 -14.70 -5.26 3.87
N PRO A 139 -14.46 -4.74 5.08
CA PRO A 139 -15.28 -5.07 6.24
C PRO A 139 -16.77 -4.70 6.04
N LEU A 140 -17.66 -5.53 6.58
CA LEU A 140 -19.10 -5.27 6.62
C LEU A 140 -19.40 -4.17 7.65
N ILE A 141 -20.24 -3.21 7.27
CA ILE A 141 -20.80 -2.20 8.17
C ILE A 141 -21.96 -2.85 8.92
N ALA A 142 -21.65 -3.47 10.06
CA ALA A 142 -22.64 -4.16 10.89
C ALA A 142 -23.48 -3.19 11.75
N GLU A 143 -22.88 -2.05 12.14
CA GLU A 143 -23.50 -1.04 13.00
C GLU A 143 -22.99 0.37 12.67
N PRO A 144 -23.68 1.44 13.11
CA PRO A 144 -23.20 2.81 12.97
C PRO A 144 -21.83 3.03 13.65
N LEU A 145 -20.86 3.51 12.89
CA LEU A 145 -19.47 3.69 13.32
C LEU A 145 -19.25 5.09 13.94
N ASN A 146 -19.91 5.34 15.06
CA ASN A 146 -19.86 6.63 15.77
C ASN A 146 -18.59 6.84 16.62
N ARG A 147 -17.80 5.80 16.85
CA ARG A 147 -16.61 5.86 17.73
C ARG A 147 -15.38 6.47 17.06
N GLY A 148 -15.45 6.78 15.76
CA GLY A 148 -14.29 7.28 15.01
C GLY A 148 -13.14 6.27 14.90
N VAL A 149 -13.44 4.98 15.09
CA VAL A 149 -12.49 3.89 14.92
C VAL A 149 -13.08 2.81 14.03
N LEU A 150 -12.24 2.22 13.20
CA LEU A 150 -12.58 1.07 12.36
C LEU A 150 -11.52 0.00 12.59
N ALA A 151 -11.93 -1.24 12.82
CA ALA A 151 -11.02 -2.37 12.92
C ALA A 151 -11.45 -3.48 11.96
N PHE A 152 -10.48 -4.06 11.24
CA PHE A 152 -10.73 -5.21 10.38
C PHE A 152 -9.67 -6.28 10.61
N GLY A 153 -10.08 -7.55 10.49
CA GLY A 153 -9.21 -8.70 10.72
C GLY A 153 -8.28 -8.94 9.52
N VAL A 154 -7.08 -9.43 9.81
CA VAL A 154 -6.08 -9.80 8.80
C VAL A 154 -5.43 -11.15 9.14
N GLN A 155 -4.79 -11.75 8.13
CA GLN A 155 -4.28 -13.12 8.23
C GLN A 155 -3.06 -13.27 9.15
N SER A 156 -2.24 -12.21 9.31
CA SER A 156 -1.01 -12.27 10.09
C SER A 156 -0.67 -10.92 10.73
N ALA A 157 0.12 -10.94 11.81
CA ALA A 157 0.63 -9.73 12.46
C ALA A 157 1.51 -8.89 11.53
N GLN A 158 2.28 -9.57 10.67
CA GLN A 158 3.11 -8.91 9.65
C GLN A 158 2.24 -8.13 8.66
N ALA A 159 1.19 -8.76 8.10
CA ALA A 159 0.26 -8.09 7.21
C ALA A 159 -0.43 -6.91 7.89
N ALA A 160 -0.82 -7.04 9.17
CA ALA A 160 -1.39 -5.94 9.94
C ALA A 160 -0.44 -4.74 10.01
N SER A 161 0.84 -5.01 10.27
CA SER A 161 1.88 -4.00 10.44
C SER A 161 2.21 -3.29 9.12
N GLU A 162 2.32 -4.05 8.03
CA GLU A 162 2.55 -3.52 6.69
C GLU A 162 1.38 -2.65 6.22
N ILE A 163 0.14 -3.11 6.40
CA ILE A 163 -1.05 -2.33 6.04
C ILE A 163 -1.13 -1.05 6.86
N ALA A 164 -0.91 -1.11 8.18
CA ALA A 164 -0.90 0.08 9.04
C ALA A 164 0.21 1.08 8.65
N ALA A 165 1.41 0.60 8.31
CA ALA A 165 2.51 1.44 7.84
C ALA A 165 2.16 2.15 6.52
N LYS A 166 1.67 1.39 5.53
CA LYS A 166 1.18 1.92 4.26
C LYS A 166 0.13 3.00 4.49
N ILE A 167 -0.84 2.74 5.36
CA ILE A 167 -1.90 3.70 5.64
C ILE A 167 -1.34 4.98 6.28
N ARG A 168 -0.42 4.88 7.24
CA ARG A 168 0.17 6.08 7.84
C ARG A 168 0.95 6.93 6.83
N GLY A 169 1.39 6.34 5.72
CA GLY A 169 2.29 6.97 4.76
C GLY A 169 3.76 6.86 5.18
N ASP A 170 4.04 6.00 6.16
CA ASP A 170 5.41 5.65 6.52
C ASP A 170 5.87 4.63 5.46
N ALA A 171 6.88 5.01 4.66
CA ALA A 171 7.54 4.09 3.76
C ALA A 171 7.93 2.87 4.57
N ALA A 172 7.38 1.70 4.26
CA ALA A 172 7.53 0.49 5.05
C ALA A 172 9.01 0.31 5.46
N VAL A 173 9.33 0.69 6.69
CA VAL A 173 10.60 0.30 7.29
C VAL A 173 10.39 -1.18 7.60
N PRO A 174 11.09 -2.10 6.93
CA PRO A 174 11.01 -3.51 7.29
C PRO A 174 11.35 -3.62 8.78
N PRO A 175 10.67 -4.47 9.55
CA PRO A 175 10.89 -4.53 10.98
C PRO A 175 12.35 -4.88 11.26
N ALA A 176 13.15 -3.87 11.60
CA ALA A 176 14.37 -4.05 12.34
C ALA A 176 13.91 -4.67 13.67
N GLY A 177 14.34 -5.91 13.91
CA GLY A 177 13.89 -6.71 15.05
C GLY A 177 13.89 -5.90 16.35
N GLY A 178 12.75 -5.90 17.05
CA GLY A 178 12.63 -5.09 18.26
C GLY A 178 11.25 -5.19 18.90
N ALA A 179 11.10 -6.19 19.77
CA ALA A 179 10.30 -6.20 20.99
C ALA A 179 8.90 -5.53 20.96
N ALA A 180 7.86 -6.36 21.03
CA ALA A 180 6.59 -5.95 21.63
C ALA A 180 6.83 -5.52 23.10
N PRO A 181 6.44 -4.31 23.53
CA PRO A 181 6.29 -4.04 24.94
C PRO A 181 5.00 -4.72 25.41
N ALA A 182 5.15 -5.77 26.20
CA ALA A 182 4.04 -6.35 26.95
C ALA A 182 3.40 -5.24 27.83
N PRO A 183 2.07 -5.07 27.82
CA PRO A 183 1.44 -4.18 28.78
C PRO A 183 1.57 -4.80 30.18
N ALA A 184 2.36 -4.13 31.01
CA ALA A 184 2.47 -4.40 32.44
C ALA A 184 1.08 -4.25 33.10
N ALA A 185 0.56 -5.36 33.62
CA ALA A 185 -0.51 -5.33 34.62
C ALA A 185 0.13 -5.33 36.01
N LYS A 186 -0.02 -4.20 36.72
CA LYS A 186 0.31 -3.95 38.14
C LYS A 186 -0.80 -4.50 39.06
N PRO A 187 -0.65 -4.36 40.39
CA PRO A 187 0.46 -4.72 41.27
C PRO A 187 0.23 -6.05 42.01
#